data_AF-A0A519IFC8-F1
#
_entry.id   AF-A0A519IFC8-F1
#
_cell.length_a   1.000
_cell.length_b   1.000
_cell.length_c   1.000
_cell.angle_alpha   90.00
_cell.angle_beta   90.00
_cell.angle_gamma   90.00
#
_symmetry.space_group_name_H-M   'P 1'
#
loop_
_entity.id
_entity.type
_entity.pdbx_description
1 polymer ?
#
loop_
_entity_poly.entity_id
_entity_poly.type
_entity_poly.pdbx_seq_one_letter_code
_entity_poly.pdbx_strand_id
1 'polypeptide(L)'
;MAFASATLTARQAGLRWSSDTRPGLSRRPRRSGGFDYFDEGGRRVTDEATLLRIRKLAIPPAWANVWISPHADSHLQATGRDVRGRKQYRYHADWQAGRGQTKFDGLRR
;
A
#
# COMPACT_ATOMS: atom_id res chain seq x y z
N MET A 1 21.32 -6.84 7.31
CA MET A 1 21.36 -5.45 6.77
C MET A 1 20.87 -5.44 5.32
N ALA A 2 19.55 -5.41 5.08
CA ALA A 2 18.95 -5.49 3.72
C ALA A 2 18.07 -4.27 3.36
N PHE A 3 18.33 -3.11 3.99
CA PHE A 3 17.49 -1.91 3.85
C PHE A 3 17.95 -0.93 2.75
N ALA A 4 19.18 -1.08 2.23
CA ALA A 4 19.74 -0.13 1.27
C ALA A 4 19.16 -0.27 -0.15
N SER A 5 19.02 -1.51 -0.66
CA SER A 5 18.65 -1.72 -2.07
C SER A 5 17.20 -1.34 -2.40
N ALA A 6 16.25 -1.60 -1.49
CA ALA A 6 14.83 -1.27 -1.74
C ALA A 6 14.55 0.24 -1.75
N THR A 7 15.31 1.00 -0.96
CA THR A 7 15.16 2.47 -0.84
C THR A 7 15.70 3.19 -2.08
N LEU A 8 16.81 2.68 -2.65
CA LEU A 8 17.41 3.23 -3.87
C LEU A 8 16.52 3.01 -5.10
N THR A 9 15.95 1.82 -5.27
CA THR A 9 15.03 1.53 -6.38
C THR A 9 13.77 2.41 -6.33
N ALA A 10 13.26 2.75 -5.14
CA ALA A 10 12.08 3.62 -5.00
C ALA A 10 12.41 5.06 -5.41
N ARG A 11 13.56 5.59 -4.96
CA ARG A 11 14.06 6.92 -5.34
C ARG A 11 14.31 7.05 -6.85
N GLN A 12 14.83 6.02 -7.51
CA GLN A 12 15.07 6.03 -8.96
C GLN A 12 13.79 6.11 -9.80
N ALA A 13 12.63 5.74 -9.23
CA ALA A 13 11.32 5.87 -9.86
C ALA A 13 10.55 7.13 -9.39
N GLY A 14 11.17 8.02 -8.60
CA GLY A 14 10.50 9.18 -8.00
C GLY A 14 9.50 8.84 -6.88
N LEU A 15 9.48 7.59 -6.41
CA LEU A 15 8.52 7.10 -5.42
C LEU A 15 9.09 7.12 -4.00
N ARG A 16 8.25 7.48 -3.03
CA ARG A 16 8.62 7.50 -1.61
C ARG A 16 8.68 6.08 -1.05
N TRP A 17 9.74 5.78 -0.31
CA TRP A 17 9.80 4.54 0.45
C TRP A 17 8.84 4.60 1.66
N SER A 18 7.96 3.62 1.79
CA SER A 18 6.98 3.46 2.88
C SER A 18 6.98 2.02 3.39
N SER A 19 6.60 1.84 4.66
CA SER A 19 6.46 0.55 5.32
C SER A 19 5.21 0.58 6.20
N ASP A 20 4.54 -0.56 6.33
CA ASP A 20 3.35 -0.71 7.15
C ASP A 20 3.63 -0.77 8.66
N THR A 21 4.90 -0.64 9.04
CA THR A 21 5.35 -0.42 10.42
C THR A 21 5.31 1.06 10.82
N ARG A 22 5.07 1.97 9.87
CA ARG A 22 4.94 3.41 10.12
C ARG A 22 3.47 3.80 10.27
N PRO A 23 3.19 4.94 10.91
CA PRO A 23 1.85 5.50 10.93
C PRO A 23 1.24 5.60 9.52
N GLY A 24 -0.05 5.32 9.43
CA GLY A 24 -0.79 5.33 8.18
C GLY A 24 -2.29 5.20 8.43
N LEU A 25 -3.06 5.09 7.35
CA LEU A 25 -4.50 4.98 7.44
C LEU A 25 -4.90 3.54 7.74
N SER A 26 -5.92 3.37 8.57
CA SER A 26 -6.52 2.06 8.87
C SER A 26 -7.92 1.96 8.29
N ARG A 27 -8.34 0.72 7.98
CA ARG A 27 -9.69 0.41 7.49
C ARG A 27 -10.48 -0.33 8.56
N ARG A 28 -11.71 0.09 8.84
CA ARG A 28 -12.63 -0.61 9.76
C ARG A 28 -13.98 -0.89 9.08
N PRO A 29 -14.57 -2.07 9.27
CA PRO A 29 -15.89 -2.39 8.71
C PRO A 29 -17.00 -1.60 9.41
N ARG A 30 -18.05 -1.24 8.67
CA ARG A 30 -19.26 -0.63 9.22
C ARG A 30 -20.35 -1.67 9.43
N ARG A 31 -21.22 -1.44 10.43
CA ARG A 31 -22.43 -2.27 10.66
C ARG A 31 -23.40 -2.24 9.48
N SER A 32 -23.53 -1.08 8.81
CA SER A 32 -24.38 -0.89 7.63
C SER A 32 -23.76 -1.42 6.33
N GLY A 33 -22.57 -2.02 6.39
CA GLY A 33 -21.82 -2.44 5.22
C GLY A 33 -20.79 -1.41 4.73
N GLY A 34 -19.80 -1.93 4.00
CA GLY A 34 -18.64 -1.15 3.55
C GLY A 34 -17.65 -0.86 4.68
N PHE A 35 -16.85 0.18 4.48
CA PHE A 35 -15.72 0.51 5.35
C PHE A 35 -15.61 2.00 5.64
N ASP A 36 -15.15 2.32 6.84
CA ASP A 36 -14.62 3.63 7.20
C ASP A 36 -13.09 3.57 7.28
N TYR A 37 -12.47 4.73 7.05
CA TYR A 37 -11.03 4.89 7.10
C TYR A 37 -10.67 5.87 8.21
N PHE A 38 -9.55 5.61 8.88
CA PHE A 38 -9.09 6.42 10.00
C PHE A 38 -7.62 6.77 9.79
N ASP A 39 -7.23 7.99 10.17
CA ASP A 39 -5.85 8.42 10.16
C ASP A 39 -5.03 7.79 11.31
N GLU A 40 -3.76 8.15 11.40
CA GLU A 40 -2.86 7.69 12.47
C GLU A 40 -3.30 8.11 13.87
N GLY A 41 -4.04 9.21 13.99
CA GLY A 41 -4.61 9.71 15.23
C GLY A 41 -5.98 9.12 15.56
N GLY A 42 -6.49 8.20 14.73
CA GLY A 42 -7.80 7.60 14.89
C GLY A 42 -8.97 8.51 14.51
N ARG A 43 -8.73 9.64 13.83
CA ARG A 43 -9.80 10.48 13.27
C ARG A 43 -10.29 9.89 11.97
N ARG A 44 -11.61 9.97 11.75
CA ARG A 44 -12.23 9.48 10.53
C ARG A 44 -11.78 10.32 9.33
N VAL A 45 -11.31 9.66 8.28
CA VAL A 45 -10.93 10.30 7.03
C VAL A 45 -12.20 10.62 6.25
N THR A 46 -12.46 11.91 6.05
CA THR A 46 -13.59 12.43 5.26
C THR A 46 -13.15 13.10 3.96
N ASP A 47 -11.86 13.34 3.79
CA ASP A 47 -11.29 13.94 2.59
C ASP A 47 -11.59 13.09 1.34
N GLU A 48 -12.30 13.69 0.38
CA GLU A 48 -12.80 12.98 -0.80
C GLU A 48 -11.67 12.50 -1.71
N ALA A 49 -10.62 13.31 -1.88
CA ALA A 49 -9.47 12.94 -2.70
C ALA A 49 -8.77 11.68 -2.16
N THR A 50 -8.59 11.63 -0.84
CA THR A 50 -8.04 10.45 -0.15
C THR A 50 -8.95 9.24 -0.31
N LEU A 51 -10.26 9.40 -0.10
CA LEU A 51 -11.22 8.29 -0.25
C LEU A 51 -11.27 7.75 -1.68
N LEU A 52 -11.23 8.63 -2.69
CA LEU A 52 -11.17 8.23 -4.10
C LEU A 52 -9.88 7.47 -4.42
N ARG A 53 -8.73 7.92 -3.90
CA ARG A 53 -7.46 7.20 -4.04
C ARG A 53 -7.54 5.81 -3.42
N ILE A 54 -8.06 5.69 -2.20
CA ILE A 54 -8.18 4.39 -1.52
C ILE A 54 -9.08 3.44 -2.31
N ARG A 55 -10.20 3.93 -2.87
CA ARG A 55 -11.08 3.12 -3.73
C ARG A 55 -10.34 2.59 -4.96
N LYS A 56 -9.51 3.41 -5.62
CA LYS A 56 -8.68 3.00 -6.77
C LYS A 56 -7.66 1.90 -6.44
N LEU A 57 -7.27 1.73 -5.18
CA LEU A 57 -6.37 0.63 -4.77
C LEU A 57 -7.04 -0.76 -4.83
N ALA A 58 -8.37 -0.82 -4.96
CA ALA A 58 -9.15 -2.06 -5.03
C ALA A 58 -8.71 -3.09 -3.95
N ILE A 59 -8.66 -2.63 -2.69
CA ILE A 59 -8.28 -3.46 -1.55
C ILE A 59 -9.43 -4.46 -1.30
N PRO A 60 -9.21 -5.78 -1.43
CA PRO A 60 -10.27 -6.76 -1.28
C PRO A 60 -11.02 -6.60 0.05
N PRO A 61 -12.36 -6.75 0.06
CA PRO A 61 -13.16 -6.59 1.27
C PRO A 61 -12.80 -7.64 2.33
N ALA A 62 -12.36 -8.83 1.91
CA ALA A 62 -11.96 -9.92 2.79
C ALA A 62 -10.64 -9.70 3.55
N TRP A 63 -9.87 -8.65 3.25
CA TRP A 63 -8.63 -8.39 3.97
C TRP A 63 -8.88 -7.84 5.38
N ALA A 64 -8.23 -8.45 6.37
CA ALA A 64 -8.17 -7.97 7.75
C ALA A 64 -6.88 -7.16 8.01
N ASN A 65 -6.84 -6.41 9.12
CA ASN A 65 -5.67 -5.65 9.58
C ASN A 65 -5.03 -4.80 8.46
N VAL A 66 -5.88 -4.03 7.77
CA VAL A 66 -5.46 -3.26 6.60
C VAL A 66 -4.76 -1.98 7.05
N TRP A 67 -3.55 -1.79 6.53
CA TRP A 67 -2.78 -0.55 6.58
C TRP A 67 -2.75 0.05 5.18
N ILE A 68 -2.90 1.36 5.09
CA ILE A 68 -2.87 2.11 3.83
C ILE A 68 -1.93 3.30 4.00
N SER A 69 -1.03 3.49 3.03
CA SER A 69 -0.10 4.60 3.06
C SER A 69 -0.86 5.94 3.01
N PRO A 70 -0.45 6.94 3.81
CA PRO A 70 -1.01 8.28 3.75
C PRO A 70 -0.60 9.00 2.45
N HIS A 71 0.51 8.59 1.82
CA HIS A 71 1.06 9.27 0.65
C HIS A 71 0.81 8.49 -0.66
N ALA A 72 0.29 9.19 -1.67
CA ALA A 72 -0.03 8.64 -2.97
C ALA A 72 1.20 8.20 -3.77
N ASP A 73 2.33 8.89 -3.59
CA ASP A 73 3.62 8.65 -4.25
C ASP A 73 4.44 7.52 -3.60
N SER A 74 3.88 6.81 -2.63
CA SER A 74 4.59 5.76 -1.93
C SER A 74 4.61 4.44 -2.70
N HIS A 75 5.75 3.75 -2.75
CA HIS A 75 5.86 2.50 -3.50
C HIS A 75 4.92 1.40 -2.96
N LEU A 76 4.77 1.31 -1.64
CA LEU A 76 3.82 0.43 -0.96
C LEU A 76 2.58 1.24 -0.58
N GLN A 77 1.45 0.94 -1.23
CA GLN A 77 0.19 1.66 -1.06
C GLN A 77 -0.68 1.07 0.04
N ALA A 78 -0.74 -0.26 0.17
CA ALA A 78 -1.49 -0.90 1.23
C ALA A 78 -0.95 -2.29 1.57
N THR A 79 -1.20 -2.72 2.79
CA THR A 79 -1.05 -4.11 3.24
C THR A 79 -2.32 -4.58 3.94
N GLY A 80 -2.47 -5.90 4.04
CA GLY A 80 -3.54 -6.52 4.80
C GLY A 80 -3.29 -8.02 4.93
N ARG A 81 -4.16 -8.72 5.65
CA ARG A 81 -4.14 -10.18 5.77
C ARG A 81 -5.32 -10.78 5.02
N ASP A 82 -5.07 -11.74 4.16
CA ASP A 82 -6.16 -12.48 3.49
C ASP A 82 -6.92 -13.41 4.44
N VAL A 83 -7.94 -14.10 3.93
CA VAL A 83 -8.74 -15.07 4.71
C VAL A 83 -7.92 -16.23 5.27
N ARG A 84 -6.72 -16.46 4.75
CA ARG A 84 -5.76 -17.49 5.21
C ARG A 84 -4.71 -16.91 6.17
N GLY A 85 -4.86 -15.64 6.57
CA GLY A 85 -3.94 -14.94 7.47
C GLY A 85 -2.63 -14.48 6.81
N ARG A 86 -2.45 -14.70 5.50
CA ARG A 86 -1.22 -14.36 4.78
C ARG A 86 -1.17 -12.85 4.51
N LYS A 87 0.00 -12.26 4.68
CA LYS A 87 0.21 -10.84 4.42
C LYS A 87 0.21 -10.58 2.91
N GLN A 88 -0.69 -9.71 2.48
CA GLN A 88 -0.84 -9.27 1.10
C GLN A 88 -0.45 -7.80 0.96
N TYR A 89 -0.05 -7.42 -0.26
CA TYR A 89 0.51 -6.11 -0.58
C TYR A 89 -0.20 -5.51 -1.79
N ARG A 90 -0.39 -4.19 -1.79
CA ARG A 90 -0.72 -3.36 -2.96
C ARG A 90 0.41 -2.37 -3.16
N TYR A 91 0.99 -2.36 -4.35
CA TYR A 91 2.04 -1.45 -4.74
C TYR A 91 1.53 -0.35 -5.68
N HIS A 92 2.25 0.76 -5.75
CA HIS A 92 2.04 1.78 -6.77
C HIS A 92 2.17 1.17 -8.18
N ALA A 93 1.39 1.65 -9.15
CA ALA A 93 1.42 1.11 -10.52
C ALA A 93 2.82 1.22 -11.14
N ASP A 94 3.45 2.40 -11.01
CA ASP A 94 4.79 2.66 -11.54
C ASP A 94 5.88 1.80 -10.90
N TRP A 95 5.69 1.41 -9.62
CA TRP A 95 6.60 0.47 -8.95
C TRP A 95 6.53 -0.93 -9.58
N GLN A 96 5.35 -1.37 -10.02
CA GLN A 96 5.19 -2.64 -10.72
C GLN A 96 5.82 -2.58 -12.13
N ALA A 97 5.66 -1.45 -12.83
CA ALA A 97 6.22 -1.24 -14.17
C ALA A 97 7.77 -1.23 -14.18
N GLY A 98 8.40 -0.63 -13.16
CA GLY A 98 9.86 -0.61 -13.01
C GLY A 98 10.46 -2.00 -12.70
N ARG A 99 9.79 -2.79 -11.85
CA ARG A 99 10.23 -4.16 -11.49
C ARG A 99 9.99 -5.20 -12.58
N GLY A 100 8.96 -5.01 -13.42
CA GLY A 100 8.72 -5.86 -14.59
C GLY A 100 9.91 -5.86 -15.54
N GLN A 101 10.57 -4.71 -15.70
CA GLN A 101 11.78 -4.58 -16.51
C GLN A 101 13.02 -5.20 -15.81
N THR A 102 13.17 -5.04 -14.49
CA THR A 102 14.36 -5.57 -13.77
C THR A 102 14.31 -7.08 -13.50
N LYS A 103 13.15 -7.73 -13.59
CA LYS A 103 13.04 -9.19 -13.35
C LYS A 103 13.51 -10.05 -14.52
N PHE A 104 13.58 -9.51 -15.73
CA PHE A 104 14.07 -10.23 -16.91
C PHE A 104 15.56 -10.01 -17.21
N ASP A 105 16.20 -9.02 -16.60
CA ASP A 105 17.63 -8.77 -16.81
C ASP A 105 18.53 -9.78 -16.08
N GLY A 106 18.00 -10.50 -15.08
CA GLY A 106 18.71 -11.55 -14.36
C GLY A 106 18.56 -12.98 -14.93
N LEU A 107 17.84 -13.15 -16.06
CA LEU A 107 17.59 -14.46 -16.68
C LEU A 107 18.26 -14.57 -18.06
N ARG A 108 19.44 -13.95 -18.19
CA ARG A 108 20.41 -14.18 -19.27
C ARG A 108 21.81 -14.30 -18.67
N ARG A 109 22.19 -15.52 -18.31
CA ARG A 109 23.49 -16.15 -18.60
C ARG A 109 23.52 -17.57 -18.07
#